data_AF-A0A8I1RSS4-F1
#
_entry.id   AF-A0A8I1RSS4-F1
#
_cell.length_a   1.000
_cell.length_b   1.000
_cell.length_c   1.000
_cell.angle_alpha   90.00
_cell.angle_beta   90.00
_cell.angle_gamma   90.00
#
_symmetry.space_group_name_H-M   'P 1'
#
loop_
_entity.id
_entity.type
_entity.pdbx_description
1 polymer ?
#
loop_
_entity_poly.entity_id
_entity_poly.type
_entity_poly.pdbx_seq_one_letter_code
_entity_poly.pdbx_strand_id
1 'polypeptide(L)'
;MPRIKGLSFDTMPAELAQRLNEIFGPDRTKGTVTGTPGNWWTVWARVPGILGAFSAYPLRDAPLNAELREIALVRTGYLRASQFVFSQHSKSARKAGVVEEKIKAIPYWTVSDVFDKQERAVLAYTDGLILEDGRIHDAVFASLRAHLSDDEILILTYAVNMYSLHATATRALRLEYDDVPERVVEIPAPVSPGVQDWLRTSWARSEADEGPG
;
A
#
# COMPACT_ATOMS: atom_id res chain seq x y z
N MET A 1 -11.36 -12.67 6.35
CA MET A 1 -12.62 -12.56 5.54
C MET A 1 -12.96 -11.09 5.38
N PRO A 2 -13.41 -10.65 4.20
CA PRO A 2 -13.77 -9.25 3.96
C PRO A 2 -14.76 -8.70 4.99
N ARG A 3 -14.54 -7.47 5.49
CA ARG A 3 -15.49 -6.79 6.39
C ARG A 3 -16.76 -6.34 5.66
N ILE A 4 -16.66 -6.11 4.36
CA ILE A 4 -17.80 -5.78 3.50
C ILE A 4 -18.06 -6.99 2.59
N LYS A 5 -19.31 -7.47 2.58
CA LYS A 5 -19.74 -8.53 1.65
C LYS A 5 -19.63 -8.01 0.22
N GLY A 6 -18.88 -8.66 -0.65
CA GLY A 6 -18.83 -8.32 -2.08
C GLY A 6 -20.21 -8.39 -2.76
N LEU A 7 -20.39 -7.68 -3.87
CA LEU A 7 -21.59 -7.78 -4.69
C LEU A 7 -21.70 -9.21 -5.27
N SER A 8 -22.90 -9.80 -5.24
CA SER A 8 -23.14 -11.10 -5.90
C SER A 8 -23.16 -10.91 -7.41
N PHE A 9 -22.63 -11.88 -8.14
CA PHE A 9 -22.65 -11.88 -9.60
C PHE A 9 -24.07 -11.91 -10.16
N ASP A 10 -25.01 -12.58 -9.48
CA ASP A 10 -26.42 -12.63 -9.89
C ASP A 10 -27.09 -11.26 -9.87
N THR A 11 -26.56 -10.34 -9.06
CA THR A 11 -27.07 -8.98 -8.86
C THR A 11 -26.19 -7.92 -9.51
N MET A 12 -25.11 -8.33 -10.16
CA MET A 12 -24.11 -7.43 -10.74
C MET A 12 -24.55 -6.98 -12.15
N PRO A 13 -24.32 -5.72 -12.54
CA PRO A 13 -24.55 -5.29 -13.92
C PRO A 13 -23.79 -6.20 -14.90
N ALA A 14 -24.44 -6.58 -16.00
CA ALA A 14 -23.92 -7.58 -16.95
C ALA A 14 -22.54 -7.20 -17.52
N GLU A 15 -22.34 -5.92 -17.84
CA GLU A 15 -21.07 -5.39 -18.35
C GLU A 15 -19.93 -5.58 -17.35
N LEU A 16 -20.20 -5.35 -16.06
CA LEU A 16 -19.21 -5.56 -15.01
C LEU A 16 -18.97 -7.04 -14.75
N ALA A 17 -20.01 -7.87 -14.77
CA ALA A 17 -19.89 -9.31 -14.64
C ALA A 17 -19.03 -9.90 -15.77
N GLN A 18 -19.24 -9.44 -17.01
CA GLN A 18 -18.42 -9.80 -18.17
C GLN A 18 -16.96 -9.40 -17.97
N ARG A 19 -16.69 -8.14 -17.61
CA ARG A 19 -15.33 -7.66 -17.38
C ARG A 19 -14.61 -8.46 -16.29
N LEU A 20 -15.31 -8.83 -15.23
CA LEU A 20 -14.73 -9.69 -14.20
C LEU A 20 -14.57 -11.14 -14.68
N ASN A 21 -15.42 -11.66 -15.56
CA ASN A 21 -15.20 -12.98 -16.18
C ASN A 21 -13.94 -12.98 -17.06
N GLU A 22 -13.66 -11.89 -17.77
CA GLU A 22 -12.44 -11.74 -18.56
C GLU A 22 -11.17 -11.71 -17.69
N ILE A 23 -11.26 -11.11 -16.49
CA ILE A 23 -10.12 -11.01 -15.57
C ILE A 23 -9.91 -12.30 -14.76
N PHE A 24 -10.99 -12.93 -14.29
CA PHE A 24 -10.95 -14.02 -13.30
C PHE A 24 -11.29 -15.40 -13.88
N GLY A 25 -11.86 -15.47 -15.08
CA GLY A 25 -12.49 -16.69 -15.59
C GLY A 25 -13.78 -17.06 -14.87
N PRO A 26 -14.44 -18.16 -15.28
CA PRO A 26 -15.70 -18.61 -14.71
C PRO A 26 -15.54 -19.27 -13.32
N ASP A 27 -14.40 -19.91 -13.02
CA ASP A 27 -14.10 -20.54 -11.73
C ASP A 27 -13.27 -19.60 -10.84
N ARG A 28 -13.97 -18.91 -9.94
CA ARG A 28 -13.42 -17.81 -9.13
C ARG A 28 -12.89 -18.27 -7.78
N THR A 29 -13.00 -19.55 -7.46
CA THR A 29 -12.42 -20.15 -6.24
C THR A 29 -10.89 -20.24 -6.31
N LYS A 30 -10.35 -20.20 -7.52
CA LYS A 30 -8.91 -20.31 -7.80
C LYS A 30 -8.18 -18.97 -7.78
N GLY A 31 -8.89 -17.85 -7.58
CA GLY A 31 -8.35 -16.51 -7.76
C GLY A 31 -7.91 -16.25 -9.21
N THR A 32 -7.06 -15.26 -9.44
CA THR A 32 -6.39 -15.09 -10.75
C THR A 32 -5.09 -15.89 -10.80
N VAL A 33 -4.53 -16.02 -12.01
CA VAL A 33 -3.13 -16.45 -12.21
C VAL A 33 -2.11 -15.63 -11.41
N THR A 34 -2.51 -14.45 -10.90
CA THR A 34 -1.69 -13.58 -10.06
C THR A 34 -1.88 -13.83 -8.55
N GLY A 35 -2.69 -14.81 -8.17
CA GLY A 35 -2.98 -15.14 -6.77
C GLY A 35 -3.98 -14.21 -6.08
N THR A 36 -4.58 -13.22 -6.78
CA THR A 36 -5.64 -12.41 -6.15
C THR A 36 -6.92 -13.23 -5.99
N PRO A 37 -7.55 -13.26 -4.79
CA PRO A 37 -8.84 -13.91 -4.57
C PRO A 37 -10.01 -13.24 -5.31
N GLY A 38 -9.81 -12.05 -5.88
CA GLY A 38 -10.86 -11.30 -6.60
C GLY A 38 -11.90 -10.60 -5.71
N ASN A 39 -11.77 -10.70 -4.38
CA ASN A 39 -12.62 -10.03 -3.40
C ASN A 39 -12.57 -8.49 -3.49
N TRP A 40 -11.42 -7.90 -3.84
CA TRP A 40 -11.32 -6.45 -4.06
C TRP A 40 -12.32 -5.94 -5.10
N TRP A 41 -12.39 -6.62 -6.24
CA TRP A 41 -13.26 -6.20 -7.34
C TRP A 41 -14.73 -6.28 -6.97
N THR A 42 -15.15 -7.35 -6.29
CA THR A 42 -16.54 -7.52 -5.87
C THR A 42 -16.93 -6.57 -4.75
N VAL A 43 -16.00 -6.14 -3.90
CA VAL A 43 -16.25 -5.07 -2.91
C VAL A 43 -16.38 -3.70 -3.57
N TRP A 44 -15.49 -3.34 -4.51
CA TRP A 44 -15.55 -2.03 -5.19
C TRP A 44 -16.76 -1.93 -6.12
N ALA A 45 -17.19 -3.05 -6.71
CA ALA A 45 -18.39 -3.17 -7.53
C ALA A 45 -19.69 -2.79 -6.81
N ARG A 46 -19.70 -2.79 -5.46
CA ARG A 46 -20.89 -2.41 -4.69
C ARG A 46 -21.33 -0.98 -4.92
N VAL A 47 -20.39 -0.10 -5.28
CA VAL A 47 -20.67 1.29 -5.66
C VAL A 47 -20.10 1.50 -7.06
N PRO A 48 -20.88 1.22 -8.13
CA PRO A 48 -20.38 1.26 -9.50
C PRO A 48 -19.70 2.57 -9.89
N GLY A 49 -20.16 3.70 -9.36
CA GLY A 49 -19.51 5.00 -9.57
C GLY A 49 -18.06 5.07 -9.07
N ILE A 50 -17.74 4.43 -7.93
CA ILE A 50 -16.37 4.38 -7.40
C ILE A 50 -15.49 3.50 -8.29
N LEU A 51 -15.99 2.32 -8.70
CA LEU A 51 -15.25 1.43 -9.59
C LEU A 51 -15.08 2.05 -11.00
N GLY A 52 -16.08 2.81 -11.44
CA GLY A 52 -16.05 3.63 -12.65
C GLY A 52 -14.97 4.70 -12.58
N ALA A 53 -14.90 5.46 -11.49
CA ALA A 53 -13.87 6.47 -11.27
C ALA A 53 -12.44 5.87 -11.29
N PHE A 54 -12.24 4.72 -10.64
CA PHE A 54 -10.98 3.98 -10.74
C PHE A 54 -10.62 3.57 -12.18
N SER A 55 -11.63 3.20 -12.98
CA SER A 55 -11.45 2.78 -14.37
C SER A 55 -11.41 3.92 -15.39
N ALA A 56 -11.78 5.14 -14.99
CA ALA A 56 -12.01 6.26 -15.91
C ALA A 56 -10.73 6.77 -16.56
N TYR A 57 -9.59 6.64 -15.86
CA TYR A 57 -8.29 6.99 -16.38
C TYR A 57 -7.34 5.78 -16.34
N PRO A 58 -7.18 5.04 -17.44
CA PRO A 58 -6.31 3.87 -17.47
C PRO A 58 -4.86 4.31 -17.39
N LEU A 59 -4.23 4.13 -16.22
CA LEU A 59 -2.83 4.50 -15.99
C LEU A 59 -1.84 3.92 -17.01
N ARG A 60 -2.20 2.81 -17.69
CA ARG A 60 -1.38 2.21 -18.74
C ARG A 60 -1.14 3.18 -19.91
N ASP A 61 -2.11 4.05 -20.19
CA ASP A 61 -2.13 4.96 -21.33
C ASP A 61 -1.67 6.38 -20.91
N ALA A 62 -1.30 6.55 -19.64
CA ALA A 62 -0.84 7.81 -19.11
C ALA A 62 0.56 8.16 -19.65
N PRO A 63 0.89 9.47 -19.80
CA PRO A 63 2.21 9.92 -20.23
C PRO A 63 3.23 9.77 -19.10
N LEU A 64 3.54 8.53 -18.72
CA LEU A 64 4.61 8.19 -17.79
C LEU A 64 5.14 6.81 -18.20
N ASN A 65 6.47 6.70 -18.33
CA ASN A 65 7.12 5.43 -18.64
C ASN A 65 6.61 4.33 -17.68
N ALA A 66 6.21 3.19 -18.26
CA ALA A 66 5.60 2.11 -17.50
C ALA A 66 6.54 1.55 -16.42
N GLU A 67 7.84 1.43 -16.69
CA GLU A 67 8.83 0.97 -15.70
C GLU A 67 8.92 1.92 -14.51
N LEU A 68 9.02 3.23 -14.75
CA LEU A 68 9.06 4.25 -13.68
C LEU A 68 7.78 4.25 -12.85
N ARG A 69 6.62 4.15 -13.51
CA ARG A 69 5.32 4.02 -12.83
C ARG A 69 5.34 2.80 -11.92
N GLU A 70 5.67 1.62 -12.44
CA GLU A 70 5.60 0.40 -11.63
C GLU A 70 6.66 0.36 -10.52
N ILE A 71 7.85 0.96 -10.69
CA ILE A 71 8.83 1.14 -9.60
C ILE A 71 8.21 1.92 -8.43
N ALA A 72 7.56 3.05 -8.72
CA ALA A 72 6.87 3.85 -7.70
C ALA A 72 5.74 3.09 -7.02
N LEU A 73 4.97 2.31 -7.78
CA LEU A 73 3.81 1.58 -7.24
C LEU A 73 4.20 0.34 -6.41
N VAL A 74 5.29 -0.35 -6.78
CA VAL A 74 5.88 -1.39 -5.93
C VAL A 74 6.38 -0.78 -4.63
N ARG A 75 7.08 0.36 -4.68
CA ARG A 75 7.55 1.07 -3.48
C ARG A 75 6.39 1.51 -2.60
N THR A 76 5.34 2.06 -3.19
CA THR A 76 4.10 2.45 -2.49
C THR A 76 3.49 1.27 -1.72
N GLY A 77 3.34 0.12 -2.38
CA GLY A 77 2.82 -1.09 -1.73
C GLY A 77 3.69 -1.56 -0.56
N TYR A 78 5.00 -1.51 -0.72
CA TYR A 78 5.96 -1.84 0.33
C TYR A 78 5.83 -0.90 1.54
N LEU A 79 5.86 0.42 1.31
CA LEU A 79 5.80 1.44 2.37
C LEU A 79 4.47 1.43 3.14
N ARG A 80 3.35 1.13 2.46
CA ARG A 80 2.03 0.99 3.11
C ARG A 80 1.83 -0.37 3.78
N ALA A 81 2.82 -1.27 3.70
CA ALA A 81 2.76 -2.65 4.16
C ALA A 81 1.51 -3.38 3.63
N SER A 82 1.22 -3.22 2.33
CA SER A 82 0.12 -3.91 1.64
C SER A 82 0.69 -5.00 0.75
N GLN A 83 0.50 -6.26 1.15
CA GLN A 83 0.93 -7.40 0.36
C GLN A 83 0.17 -7.47 -0.97
N PHE A 84 -1.10 -7.08 -0.97
CA PHE A 84 -1.94 -6.97 -2.17
C PHE A 84 -1.32 -6.01 -3.19
N VAL A 85 -1.13 -4.73 -2.83
CA VAL A 85 -0.60 -3.72 -3.77
C VAL A 85 0.83 -4.06 -4.18
N PHE A 86 1.69 -4.43 -3.24
CA PHE A 86 3.06 -4.83 -3.54
C PHE A 86 3.12 -6.00 -4.54
N SER A 87 2.32 -7.03 -4.32
CA SER A 87 2.32 -8.24 -5.17
C SER A 87 1.67 -8.00 -6.54
N GLN A 88 0.65 -7.15 -6.63
CA GLN A 88 0.05 -6.77 -7.91
C GLN A 88 1.04 -5.96 -8.74
N HIS A 89 1.64 -4.92 -8.15
CA HIS A 89 2.58 -4.06 -8.88
C HIS A 89 3.91 -4.74 -9.16
N SER A 90 4.36 -5.69 -8.34
CA SER A 90 5.54 -6.50 -8.67
C SER A 90 5.32 -7.34 -9.94
N LYS A 91 4.08 -7.75 -10.24
CA LYS A 91 3.76 -8.47 -11.49
C LYS A 91 3.61 -7.51 -12.66
N SER A 92 3.00 -6.35 -12.43
CA SER A 92 2.92 -5.29 -13.43
C SER A 92 4.30 -4.77 -13.81
N ALA A 93 5.22 -4.60 -12.84
CA ALA A 93 6.61 -4.21 -13.06
C ALA A 93 7.34 -5.20 -13.99
N ARG A 94 7.21 -6.51 -13.75
CA ARG A 94 7.76 -7.55 -14.65
C ARG A 94 7.20 -7.45 -16.06
N LYS A 95 5.89 -7.21 -16.19
CA LYS A 95 5.24 -7.01 -17.50
C LYS A 95 5.69 -5.73 -18.20
N ALA A 96 6.06 -4.70 -17.44
CA ALA A 96 6.55 -3.43 -17.95
C ALA A 96 8.03 -3.48 -18.36
N GLY A 97 8.77 -4.55 -18.03
CA GLY A 97 10.20 -4.70 -18.36
C GLY A 97 11.16 -4.52 -17.19
N VAL A 98 10.67 -4.18 -15.98
CA VAL A 98 11.51 -4.03 -14.80
C VAL A 98 12.13 -5.38 -14.43
N VAL A 99 13.46 -5.45 -14.43
CA VAL A 99 14.20 -6.67 -14.11
C VAL A 99 14.00 -7.09 -12.65
N GLU A 100 14.04 -8.40 -12.39
CA GLU A 100 13.77 -8.97 -11.06
C GLU A 100 14.70 -8.43 -9.97
N GLU A 101 15.95 -8.12 -10.33
CA GLU A 101 16.93 -7.53 -9.41
C GLU A 101 16.47 -6.18 -8.87
N LYS A 102 15.97 -5.29 -9.74
CA LYS A 102 15.39 -4.00 -9.34
C LYS A 102 14.17 -4.19 -8.45
N ILE A 103 13.24 -5.08 -8.82
CA ILE A 103 12.02 -5.34 -8.02
C ILE A 103 12.38 -5.78 -6.59
N LYS A 104 13.36 -6.68 -6.45
CA LYS A 104 13.86 -7.12 -5.14
C LYS A 104 14.55 -6.01 -4.36
N ALA A 105 15.20 -5.07 -5.05
CA ALA A 105 15.93 -3.96 -4.44
C ALA A 105 15.06 -2.79 -3.98
N ILE A 106 13.81 -2.65 -4.46
CA ILE A 106 12.90 -1.54 -4.11
C ILE A 106 12.72 -1.35 -2.59
N PRO A 107 12.57 -2.40 -1.75
CA PRO A 107 12.55 -2.26 -0.29
C PRO A 107 13.75 -1.53 0.31
N TYR A 108 14.95 -1.74 -0.24
CA TYR A 108 16.23 -1.24 0.25
C TYR A 108 16.95 -0.36 -0.78
N TRP A 109 16.19 0.37 -1.60
CA TRP A 109 16.71 1.06 -2.78
C TRP A 109 17.82 2.07 -2.48
N THR A 110 17.81 2.68 -1.29
CA THR A 110 18.76 3.73 -0.88
C THR A 110 20.20 3.24 -0.91
N VAL A 111 20.44 1.97 -0.59
CA VAL A 111 21.77 1.33 -0.54
C VAL A 111 22.06 0.44 -1.74
N SER A 112 21.16 0.39 -2.72
CA SER A 112 21.32 -0.43 -3.92
C SER A 112 21.83 0.40 -5.11
N ASP A 113 22.81 -0.14 -5.83
CA ASP A 113 23.42 0.48 -7.01
C ASP A 113 22.69 0.17 -8.32
N VAL A 114 21.60 -0.61 -8.28
CA VAL A 114 20.90 -1.09 -9.48
C VAL A 114 19.97 -0.04 -10.10
N PHE A 115 19.71 1.07 -9.41
CA PHE A 115 18.82 2.13 -9.86
C PHE A 115 19.60 3.33 -10.38
N ASP A 116 19.21 3.83 -11.56
CA ASP A 116 19.80 5.04 -12.11
C ASP A 116 19.29 6.32 -11.41
N LYS A 117 19.77 7.48 -11.86
CA LYS A 117 19.40 8.77 -11.26
C LYS A 117 17.90 9.09 -11.38
N GLN A 118 17.28 8.74 -12.50
CA GLN A 118 15.86 8.99 -12.74
C GLN A 118 15.01 8.10 -11.83
N GLU A 119 15.34 6.81 -11.75
CA GLU A 119 14.66 5.84 -10.89
C GLU A 119 14.80 6.21 -9.41
N ARG A 120 15.99 6.63 -8.98
CA ARG A 120 16.23 7.10 -7.60
C ARG A 120 15.43 8.36 -7.28
N ALA A 121 15.27 9.29 -8.24
CA ALA A 121 14.43 10.46 -8.05
C ALA A 121 12.95 10.09 -7.89
N VAL A 122 12.45 9.13 -8.68
CA VAL A 122 11.08 8.58 -8.56
C VAL A 122 10.87 7.90 -7.20
N LEU A 123 11.84 7.09 -6.75
CA LEU A 123 11.80 6.41 -5.45
C LEU A 123 11.82 7.42 -4.28
N ALA A 124 12.69 8.42 -4.32
CA ALA A 124 12.76 9.47 -3.30
C ALA A 124 11.46 10.29 -3.23
N TYR A 125 10.89 10.64 -4.38
CA TYR A 125 9.60 11.33 -4.45
C TYR A 125 8.46 10.46 -3.90
N THR A 126 8.47 9.15 -4.20
CA THR A 126 7.50 8.20 -3.66
C THR A 126 7.61 8.07 -2.13
N ASP A 127 8.83 8.03 -1.59
CA ASP A 127 9.07 8.02 -0.15
C ASP A 127 8.50 9.30 0.50
N GLY A 128 8.76 10.48 -0.06
CA GLY A 128 8.20 11.74 0.44
C GLY A 128 6.66 11.81 0.37
N LEU A 129 6.03 11.25 -0.67
CA LEU A 129 4.57 11.17 -0.75
C LEU A 129 3.97 10.28 0.35
N ILE A 130 4.62 9.17 0.68
CA ILE A 130 4.02 8.12 1.53
C ILE A 130 4.44 8.21 2.99
N LEU A 131 5.70 8.54 3.26
CA LEU A 131 6.29 8.62 4.60
C LEU A 131 6.16 10.01 5.23
N GLU A 132 6.13 11.05 4.40
CA GLU A 132 6.04 12.45 4.85
C GLU A 132 4.68 13.08 4.52
N ASP A 133 3.69 12.27 4.12
CA ASP A 133 2.35 12.69 3.72
C ASP A 133 2.35 13.85 2.71
N GLY A 134 3.29 13.81 1.76
CA GLY A 134 3.42 14.80 0.69
C GLY A 134 4.17 16.08 1.07
N ARG A 135 4.78 16.16 2.26
CA ARG A 135 5.63 17.30 2.69
C ARG A 135 7.04 17.23 2.10
N ILE A 136 7.11 17.15 0.78
CA ILE A 136 8.32 16.90 0.02
C ILE A 136 9.26 18.10 0.05
N HIS A 137 10.53 17.88 0.38
CA HIS A 137 11.57 18.90 0.34
C HIS A 137 11.86 19.36 -1.10
N ASP A 138 12.08 20.67 -1.32
CA ASP A 138 12.29 21.27 -2.64
C ASP A 138 13.44 20.62 -3.43
N ALA A 139 14.51 20.21 -2.76
CA ALA A 139 15.62 19.49 -3.39
C ALA A 139 15.21 18.14 -4.02
N VAL A 140 14.28 17.41 -3.39
CA VAL A 140 13.74 16.15 -3.94
C VAL A 140 12.90 16.45 -5.17
N PHE A 141 12.05 17.47 -5.09
CA PHE A 141 11.22 17.88 -6.22
C PHE A 141 12.08 18.38 -7.41
N ALA A 142 13.10 19.19 -7.14
CA ALA A 142 14.05 19.66 -8.16
C ALA A 142 14.80 18.49 -8.83
N SER A 143 15.19 17.47 -8.06
CA SER A 143 15.81 16.26 -8.62
C SER A 143 14.85 15.50 -9.53
N LEU A 144 13.57 15.40 -9.17
CA LEU A 144 12.55 14.73 -10.00
C LEU A 144 12.32 15.51 -11.31
N ARG A 145 12.17 16.83 -11.22
CA ARG A 145 11.94 17.73 -12.37
C ARG A 145 13.13 17.75 -13.35
N ALA A 146 14.33 17.37 -12.92
CA ALA A 146 15.45 17.19 -13.84
C ALA A 146 15.27 15.99 -14.80
N HIS A 147 14.34 15.08 -14.51
CA HIS A 147 14.13 13.85 -15.25
C HIS A 147 12.72 13.66 -15.81
N LEU A 148 11.71 14.31 -15.23
CA LEU A 148 10.30 14.19 -15.61
C LEU A 148 9.70 15.56 -15.94
N SER A 149 8.81 15.57 -16.92
CA SER A 149 7.93 16.70 -17.24
C SER A 149 6.89 16.95 -16.15
N ASP A 150 6.27 18.13 -16.15
CA ASP A 150 5.20 18.45 -15.19
C ASP A 150 4.00 17.49 -15.31
N ASP A 151 3.66 17.05 -16.53
CA ASP A 151 2.60 16.06 -16.78
C ASP A 151 2.96 14.67 -16.20
N GLU A 152 4.20 14.21 -16.43
CA GLU A 152 4.70 12.95 -15.86
C GLU A 152 4.69 12.98 -14.33
N ILE A 153 5.10 14.11 -13.73
CA ILE A 153 5.10 14.30 -12.27
C ILE A 153 3.67 14.27 -11.72
N LEU A 154 2.72 14.93 -12.38
CA LEU A 154 1.31 14.91 -11.98
C LEU A 154 0.74 13.48 -12.01
N ILE A 155 1.02 12.74 -13.09
CA ILE A 155 0.60 11.33 -13.22
C ILE A 155 1.25 10.45 -12.16
N LEU A 156 2.55 10.62 -11.89
CA LEU A 156 3.25 9.90 -10.83
C LEU A 156 2.59 10.16 -9.47
N THR A 157 2.33 11.44 -9.16
CA THR A 157 1.68 11.88 -7.92
C THR A 157 0.30 11.25 -7.76
N TYR A 158 -0.50 11.29 -8.82
CA TYR A 158 -1.84 10.71 -8.84
C TYR A 158 -1.78 9.18 -8.63
N ALA A 159 -0.91 8.48 -9.38
CA ALA A 159 -0.80 7.03 -9.31
C ALA A 159 -0.36 6.55 -7.90
N VAL A 160 0.67 7.18 -7.32
CA VAL A 160 1.15 6.85 -5.97
C VAL A 160 0.04 7.05 -4.93
N ASN A 161 -0.66 8.18 -4.97
CA ASN A 161 -1.74 8.45 -4.02
C ASN A 161 -2.95 7.53 -4.21
N MET A 162 -3.31 7.21 -5.46
CA MET A 162 -4.38 6.27 -5.78
C MET A 162 -4.07 4.88 -5.19
N TYR A 163 -2.85 4.37 -5.34
CA TYR A 163 -2.49 3.07 -4.78
C TYR A 163 -2.20 3.10 -3.28
N SER A 164 -1.82 4.25 -2.71
CA SER A 164 -1.82 4.46 -1.26
C SER A 164 -3.23 4.33 -0.68
N LEU A 165 -4.24 4.91 -1.35
CA LEU A 165 -5.65 4.72 -1.00
C LEU A 165 -6.03 3.24 -1.06
N HIS A 166 -5.68 2.54 -2.15
CA HIS A 166 -6.03 1.13 -2.27
C HIS A 166 -5.35 0.25 -1.23
N ALA A 167 -4.06 0.47 -0.94
CA ALA A 167 -3.32 -0.22 0.12
C ALA A 167 -3.95 -0.01 1.50
N THR A 168 -4.44 1.21 1.77
CA THR A 168 -5.12 1.53 3.02
C THR A 168 -6.48 0.86 3.09
N ALA A 169 -7.26 0.95 2.00
CA ALA A 169 -8.60 0.39 1.93
C ALA A 169 -8.59 -1.16 1.99
N THR A 170 -7.65 -1.84 1.33
CA THR A 170 -7.54 -3.31 1.38
C THR A 170 -7.31 -3.81 2.79
N ARG A 171 -6.43 -3.15 3.55
CA ARG A 171 -6.19 -3.46 4.96
C ARG A 171 -7.44 -3.20 5.81
N ALA A 172 -8.02 -2.01 5.69
CA ALA A 172 -9.21 -1.61 6.46
C ALA A 172 -10.39 -2.56 6.23
N LEU A 173 -10.56 -3.04 4.99
CA LEU A 173 -11.67 -3.90 4.58
C LEU A 173 -11.34 -5.40 4.64
N ARG A 174 -10.15 -5.79 5.10
CA ARG A 174 -9.68 -7.19 5.21
C ARG A 174 -9.66 -7.94 3.87
N LEU A 175 -9.01 -7.30 2.89
CA LEU A 175 -8.86 -7.77 1.51
C LEU A 175 -7.41 -8.07 1.14
N GLU A 176 -6.47 -7.89 2.07
CA GLU A 176 -5.11 -8.35 1.94
C GLU A 176 -5.03 -9.87 1.76
N TYR A 177 -3.94 -10.34 1.14
CA TYR A 177 -3.66 -11.78 1.06
C TYR A 177 -3.30 -12.35 2.44
N ASP A 178 -2.60 -11.56 3.26
CA ASP A 178 -2.20 -11.85 4.63
C ASP A 178 -3.10 -11.13 5.65
N ASP A 179 -4.42 -11.13 5.44
CA ASP A 179 -5.37 -10.58 6.41
C ASP A 179 -5.15 -11.21 7.81
N VAL A 180 -4.71 -10.39 8.77
CA VAL A 180 -4.46 -10.79 10.16
C VAL A 180 -5.47 -10.13 11.12
N PRO A 181 -5.71 -10.71 12.31
CA PRO A 181 -6.41 -10.03 13.39
C PRO A 181 -5.70 -8.75 13.86
N GLU A 182 -6.39 -7.94 14.67
CA GLU A 182 -5.79 -6.78 15.33
C GLU A 182 -4.55 -7.22 16.12
N ARG A 183 -3.41 -6.56 15.86
CA ARG A 183 -2.13 -6.89 16.49
C ARG A 183 -1.95 -6.13 17.79
N VAL A 184 -2.55 -4.95 17.92
CA VAL A 184 -2.49 -4.11 19.12
C VAL A 184 -3.68 -4.46 20.00
N VAL A 185 -3.51 -5.49 20.84
CA VAL A 185 -4.47 -5.89 21.88
C VAL A 185 -3.85 -5.65 23.26
N GLU A 186 -4.70 -5.36 24.24
CA GLU A 186 -4.25 -5.30 25.63
C GLU A 186 -3.64 -6.63 26.04
N ILE A 187 -2.47 -6.57 26.68
CA ILE A 187 -1.92 -7.69 27.42
C ILE A 187 -2.32 -7.45 28.89
N PRO A 188 -3.32 -8.16 29.43
CA PRO A 188 -3.82 -7.88 30.77
C PRO A 188 -2.74 -8.16 31.82
N ALA A 189 -2.67 -7.30 32.84
CA ALA A 189 -1.78 -7.52 33.97
C ALA A 189 -2.15 -8.84 34.70
N PRO A 190 -1.18 -9.61 35.21
CA PRO A 190 -1.48 -10.80 35.99
C PRO A 190 -2.25 -10.45 37.27
N VAL A 191 -3.26 -11.25 37.62
CA VAL A 191 -4.12 -11.03 38.79
C VAL A 191 -3.48 -11.53 40.10
N SER A 192 -2.32 -12.19 40.03
CA SER A 192 -1.68 -12.80 41.19
C SER A 192 -0.98 -11.77 42.10
N PRO A 193 -1.13 -11.87 43.43
CA PRO A 193 -0.36 -11.06 44.38
C PRO A 193 1.15 -11.29 44.16
N GLY A 194 1.91 -10.21 43.98
CA GLY A 194 3.38 -10.26 43.88
C GLY A 194 3.97 -10.04 42.48
N VAL A 195 3.16 -9.77 41.46
CA VAL A 195 3.70 -9.23 40.19
C VAL A 195 4.19 -7.81 40.43
N GLN A 196 5.43 -7.54 40.02
CA GLN A 196 6.06 -6.23 40.14
C GLN A 196 5.24 -5.19 39.39
N ASP A 197 4.39 -4.47 40.11
CA ASP A 197 3.80 -3.23 39.67
C ASP A 197 4.93 -2.18 39.63
N TRP A 198 5.60 -2.09 38.49
CA TRP A 198 6.70 -1.16 38.28
C TRP A 198 6.26 0.30 38.47
N LEU A 199 4.96 0.62 38.30
CA LEU A 199 4.46 1.98 38.48
C LEU A 199 4.47 2.35 39.97
N ARG A 200 4.12 1.40 40.83
CA ARG A 200 4.10 1.63 42.28
C ARG A 200 5.50 1.69 42.90
N THR A 201 6.46 0.92 42.39
CA THR A 201 7.82 0.87 42.96
C THR A 201 8.77 1.93 42.41
N SER A 202 8.60 2.42 41.18
CA SER A 202 9.52 3.42 40.59
C SER A 202 9.17 4.88 40.90
N TRP A 203 7.91 5.16 41.28
CA TRP A 203 7.44 6.53 41.56
C TRP A 203 7.03 6.77 43.02
N ALA A 204 7.17 5.77 43.89
CA ALA A 204 7.16 5.99 45.33
C ALA A 204 8.45 6.77 45.69
N ARG A 205 8.42 8.10 45.52
CA ARG A 205 9.38 8.99 46.16
C ARG A 205 9.36 8.67 47.65
N SER A 206 10.53 8.43 48.21
CA SER A 206 10.68 8.33 49.65
C SER A 206 10.14 9.60 50.29
N GLU A 207 9.00 9.52 50.97
CA GLU A 207 8.56 10.52 51.97
C GLU A 207 9.52 10.56 53.19
N ALA A 208 10.79 10.19 53.02
CA ALA A 208 11.80 10.08 54.06
C ALA A 208 12.94 11.10 53.91
N ASP A 209 12.95 11.94 52.87
CA ASP A 209 13.98 12.99 52.68
C ASP A 209 13.55 14.39 53.19
N GLU A 210 12.37 14.53 53.81
CA GLU A 210 12.04 15.72 54.60
C GLU A 210 12.38 15.46 56.09
N GLY A 211 13.68 15.48 56.39
CA GLY A 211 14.15 15.54 57.77
C GLY A 211 13.80 16.90 58.41
N PRO A 212 13.34 16.95 59.68
CA PRO A 212 13.12 18.21 60.38
C PRO A 212 14.43 18.70 61.00
N GLY A 213 14.77 19.98 60.74
CA GLY A 213 15.55 20.84 61.64
C GLY A 213 17.04 20.57 61.77
#